data_AF-A0A2W4JLI8-F1
#
_entry.id   AF-A0A2W4JLI8-F1
#
_cell.length_a   1.000
_cell.length_b   1.000
_cell.length_c   1.000
_cell.angle_alpha   90.00
_cell.angle_beta   90.00
_cell.angle_gamma   90.00
#
_symmetry.space_group_name_H-M   'P 1'
#
loop_
_entity.id
_entity.type
_entity.pdbx_description
1 polymer ?
#
loop_
_entity_poly.entity_id
_entity_poly.type
_entity_poly.pdbx_seq_one_letter_code
_entity_poly.pdbx_strand_id
1 'polypeptide(L)'
;MTALAGPPALPQLGVTRSEDHHTAAVHYFLAECSRRGLNWVRQAIRSEVSHSDAAHLVPRLYDIHMACDGEKRAAVVAECADGLVLVRMDFGTVRIDAASSHQHGAALVCDAVADRFRPQRQPDVVDVATWWSGRGGYQFAPRRIHAPRWETIERNYPSATRARLREVMSLRRPSEGGRLILWHGEPGTGKSRAVASLIREWNDWCEAHIVADPDRLFADPGYLIDLTSWAHGPRVGDHSRWKLIVAEDADDYLRPEARQTSGGAMGRLLNLTDGILGQTANCLVLLTTNEDLGLIDPALTRPGRCLALTEFSRFTREEALEWLPEGSRGPGGTVTLAELFEHGGGYL
;
A
#
# COMPACT_ATOMS: atom_id res chain seq x y z
N MET A 1 -27.98 40.87 -20.54
CA MET A 1 -27.25 39.63 -20.26
C MET A 1 -25.82 40.00 -19.92
N THR A 2 -25.56 40.25 -18.64
CA THR A 2 -24.24 40.63 -18.14
C THR A 2 -23.40 39.37 -18.01
N ALA A 3 -22.38 39.24 -18.86
CA ALA A 3 -21.45 38.12 -18.79
C ALA A 3 -20.72 38.17 -17.44
N LEU A 4 -20.88 37.10 -16.65
CA LEU A 4 -20.08 36.87 -15.46
C LEU A 4 -18.61 36.73 -15.90
N ALA A 5 -17.77 37.68 -15.50
CA ALA A 5 -16.33 37.57 -15.66
C ALA A 5 -15.88 36.28 -14.94
N GLY A 6 -15.16 35.41 -15.67
CA GLY A 6 -14.52 34.24 -15.08
C GLY A 6 -13.54 34.65 -13.97
N PRO A 7 -13.15 33.71 -13.08
CA PRO A 7 -12.23 34.01 -12.00
C PRO A 7 -10.92 34.62 -12.54
N PRO A 8 -10.32 35.59 -11.83
CA PRO A 8 -9.06 36.20 -12.27
C PRO A 8 -7.98 35.13 -12.41
N ALA A 9 -7.18 35.22 -13.48
CA ALA A 9 -6.05 34.34 -13.70
C ALA A 9 -5.06 34.48 -12.53
N LEU A 10 -4.72 33.34 -11.91
CA LEU A 10 -3.79 33.30 -10.78
C LEU A 10 -2.40 33.79 -11.22
N PRO A 11 -1.67 34.56 -10.38
CA PRO A 11 -0.31 34.96 -10.69
C PRO A 11 0.58 33.73 -10.82
N GLN A 12 1.10 33.48 -12.03
CA GLN A 12 2.05 32.41 -12.30
C GLN A 12 3.46 32.99 -12.30
N LEU A 13 4.35 32.43 -11.47
CA LEU A 13 5.79 32.68 -11.62
C LEU A 13 6.25 31.90 -12.85
N GLY A 14 6.82 32.60 -13.84
CA GLY A 14 7.37 31.96 -15.03
C GLY A 14 8.63 31.17 -14.68
N VAL A 15 8.52 29.86 -14.52
CA VAL A 15 9.65 28.95 -14.30
C VAL A 15 9.81 28.06 -15.52
N THR A 16 11.05 27.86 -15.96
CA THR A 16 11.39 27.23 -17.25
C THR A 16 11.22 25.71 -17.30
N ARG A 17 11.03 25.03 -16.16
CA ARG A 17 10.78 23.58 -16.07
C ARG A 17 9.80 23.24 -14.94
N SER A 18 8.94 22.23 -15.16
CA SER A 18 7.89 21.85 -14.19
C SER A 18 8.41 21.20 -12.90
N GLU A 19 9.60 20.58 -12.93
CA GLU A 19 10.25 20.01 -11.74
C GLU A 19 10.73 21.10 -10.76
N ASP A 20 10.89 22.34 -11.22
CA ASP A 20 11.38 23.46 -10.41
C ASP A 20 10.24 24.21 -9.67
N HIS A 21 8.98 23.88 -9.94
CA HIS A 21 7.81 24.57 -9.39
C HIS A 21 7.62 24.35 -7.87
N HIS A 22 7.86 23.14 -7.36
CA HIS A 22 7.80 22.87 -5.92
C HIS A 22 8.91 23.63 -5.17
N THR A 23 10.10 23.66 -5.75
CA THR A 23 11.26 24.36 -5.18
C THR A 23 11.02 25.87 -5.16
N ALA A 24 10.47 26.43 -6.24
CA ALA A 24 10.08 27.85 -6.29
C ALA A 24 9.03 28.20 -5.23
N ALA A 25 8.00 27.37 -5.05
CA ALA A 25 6.97 27.57 -4.03
C ALA A 25 7.54 27.53 -2.60
N VAL A 26 8.48 26.62 -2.32
CA VAL A 26 9.18 26.56 -1.03
C VAL A 26 10.02 27.82 -0.81
N HIS A 27 10.80 28.25 -1.80
CA HIS A 27 11.61 29.46 -1.69
C HIS A 27 10.76 30.71 -1.48
N TYR A 28 9.66 30.83 -2.21
CA TYR A 28 8.72 31.94 -2.06
C TYR A 28 8.10 31.96 -0.65
N PHE A 29 7.64 30.80 -0.16
CA PHE A 29 7.08 30.67 1.19
C PHE A 29 8.08 31.09 2.27
N LEU A 30 9.32 30.60 2.21
CA LEU A 30 10.36 30.93 3.19
C LEU A 30 10.77 32.41 3.14
N ALA A 31 10.89 32.98 1.93
CA ALA A 31 11.17 34.41 1.75
C ALA A 31 10.07 35.27 2.39
N GLU A 32 8.81 34.87 2.21
CA GLU A 32 7.67 35.60 2.72
C GLU A 32 7.51 35.47 4.24
N CYS A 33 7.78 34.28 4.80
CA CYS A 33 7.85 34.09 6.25
C CYS A 33 8.90 35.00 6.88
N SER A 34 10.09 35.07 6.28
CA SER A 34 11.19 35.93 6.74
C SER A 34 10.83 37.41 6.65
N ARG A 35 10.30 37.85 5.50
CA ARG A 35 9.90 39.25 5.25
C ARG A 35 8.84 39.74 6.24
N ARG A 36 7.95 38.86 6.69
CA ARG A 36 6.81 39.17 7.56
C ARG A 36 7.02 38.82 9.03
N GLY A 37 8.16 38.23 9.39
CA GLY A 37 8.42 37.80 10.78
C GLY A 37 7.50 36.67 11.26
N LEU A 38 7.10 35.75 10.36
CA LEU A 38 6.31 34.56 10.71
C LEU A 38 7.25 33.50 11.29
N ASN A 39 7.46 33.57 12.61
CA ASN A 39 8.50 32.79 13.28
C ASN A 39 8.04 31.40 13.74
N TRP A 40 6.76 31.06 13.55
CA TRP A 40 6.19 29.78 13.93
C TRP A 40 5.68 29.05 12.70
N VAL A 41 6.16 27.83 12.48
CA VAL A 41 5.70 26.96 11.40
C VAL A 41 5.14 25.67 11.99
N ARG A 42 3.94 25.28 11.56
CA ARG A 42 3.37 23.95 11.82
C ARG A 42 3.25 23.18 10.52
N GLN A 43 3.59 21.89 10.61
CA GLN A 43 3.53 20.98 9.48
C GLN A 43 2.44 19.92 9.70
N ALA A 44 1.76 19.56 8.61
CA ALA A 44 0.89 18.39 8.54
C ALA A 44 1.09 17.67 7.21
N ILE A 45 0.87 16.36 7.23
CA ILE A 45 0.89 15.51 6.04
C ILE A 45 -0.45 14.78 5.95
N ARG A 46 -0.99 14.68 4.74
CA ARG A 46 -2.20 13.96 4.41
C ARG A 46 -1.93 13.05 3.22
N SER A 47 -2.24 11.78 3.37
CA SER A 47 -2.17 10.77 2.31
C SER A 47 -3.54 10.63 1.65
N GLU A 48 -3.64 9.89 0.54
CA GLU A 48 -4.91 9.47 -0.06
C GLU A 48 -5.77 10.63 -0.62
N VAL A 49 -5.14 11.72 -1.07
CA VAL A 49 -5.85 12.85 -1.67
C VAL A 49 -5.98 12.65 -3.18
N SER A 50 -7.21 12.69 -3.70
CA SER A 50 -7.46 12.70 -5.15
C SER A 50 -6.83 13.93 -5.79
N HIS A 51 -6.28 13.78 -6.99
CA HIS A 51 -5.75 14.92 -7.75
C HIS A 51 -6.78 16.06 -7.79
N SER A 52 -6.33 17.25 -7.38
CA SER A 52 -7.12 18.47 -7.37
C SER A 52 -6.22 19.62 -7.82
N ASP A 53 -6.77 20.56 -8.59
CA ASP A 53 -6.03 21.73 -9.04
C ASP A 53 -5.50 22.51 -7.82
N ALA A 54 -4.38 23.21 -7.96
CA ALA A 54 -3.71 23.95 -6.89
C ALA A 54 -4.65 24.94 -6.18
N ALA A 55 -5.60 25.53 -6.93
CA ALA A 55 -6.62 26.42 -6.39
C ALA A 55 -7.61 25.73 -5.42
N HIS A 56 -7.78 24.41 -5.53
CA HIS A 56 -8.64 23.60 -4.67
C HIS A 56 -7.93 23.11 -3.39
N LEU A 57 -6.59 23.18 -3.36
CA LEU A 57 -5.77 22.74 -2.24
C LEU A 57 -5.90 23.63 -0.99
N VAL A 58 -6.32 24.88 -1.16
CA VAL A 58 -6.54 25.83 -0.05
C VAL A 58 -8.01 26.27 0.00
N PRO A 59 -8.52 26.77 1.14
CA PRO A 59 -9.86 27.35 1.23
C PRO A 59 -10.03 28.52 0.24
N ARG A 60 -11.24 28.69 -0.31
CA ARG A 60 -11.54 29.78 -1.27
C ARG A 60 -11.36 31.19 -0.71
N LEU A 61 -11.31 31.32 0.61
CA LEU A 61 -11.09 32.58 1.31
C LEU A 61 -9.60 32.96 1.41
N TYR A 62 -8.71 32.09 0.93
CA TYR A 62 -7.27 32.34 1.00
C TYR A 62 -6.83 33.06 -0.27
N ASP A 63 -6.01 34.08 -0.10
CA ASP A 63 -5.45 34.86 -1.19
C ASP A 63 -4.23 34.11 -1.75
N ILE A 64 -4.37 33.55 -2.95
CA ILE A 64 -3.32 32.76 -3.58
C ILE A 64 -2.23 33.68 -4.13
N HIS A 65 -1.00 33.51 -3.61
CA HIS A 65 0.18 34.24 -4.08
C HIS A 65 0.89 33.52 -5.21
N MET A 66 0.89 32.19 -5.16
CA MET A 66 1.55 31.33 -6.14
C MET A 66 0.77 30.03 -6.26
N ALA A 67 0.54 29.59 -7.49
CA ALA A 67 0.00 28.26 -7.77
C ALA A 67 0.78 27.65 -8.93
N CYS A 68 1.04 26.35 -8.83
CA CYS A 68 1.68 25.56 -9.86
C CYS A 68 0.92 24.25 -10.00
N ASP A 69 0.49 23.94 -11.22
CA ASP A 69 -0.24 22.72 -11.55
C ASP A 69 0.56 21.83 -12.51
N GLY A 70 0.50 20.52 -12.27
CA GLY A 70 1.03 19.46 -13.12
C GLY A 70 0.25 18.17 -12.88
N GLU A 71 0.31 17.20 -13.80
CA GLU A 71 -0.58 16.02 -13.78
C GLU A 71 -0.63 15.24 -12.45
N LYS A 72 0.48 15.18 -11.70
CA LYS A 72 0.57 14.45 -10.42
C LYS A 72 1.23 15.25 -9.30
N ARG A 73 1.53 16.52 -9.57
CA ARG A 73 2.24 17.44 -8.68
C ARG A 73 1.58 18.80 -8.73
N ALA A 74 1.30 19.36 -7.57
CA ALA A 74 0.77 20.71 -7.48
C ALA A 74 1.32 21.40 -6.25
N ALA A 75 1.54 22.71 -6.33
CA ALA A 75 1.92 23.51 -5.18
C ALA A 75 1.13 24.81 -5.16
N VAL A 76 0.73 25.24 -3.96
CA VAL A 76 0.09 26.53 -3.76
C VAL A 76 0.69 27.20 -2.53
N VAL A 77 1.01 28.49 -2.66
CA VAL A 77 1.27 29.38 -1.53
C VAL A 77 0.12 30.35 -1.46
N ALA A 78 -0.55 30.40 -0.31
CA ALA A 78 -1.70 31.26 -0.10
C ALA A 78 -1.68 31.90 1.29
N GLU A 79 -2.30 33.06 1.39
CA GLU A 79 -2.41 33.85 2.60
C GLU A 79 -3.83 33.76 3.17
N CYS A 80 -3.93 33.79 4.49
CA CYS A 80 -5.16 33.99 5.23
C CYS A 80 -4.92 34.96 6.39
N ALA A 81 -5.99 35.38 7.07
CA ALA A 81 -5.91 36.34 8.17
C ALA A 81 -4.90 35.95 9.27
N ASP A 82 -4.75 34.64 9.52
CA ASP A 82 -3.94 34.11 10.61
C ASP A 82 -2.52 33.68 10.19
N GLY A 83 -2.17 33.78 8.90
CA GLY A 83 -0.84 33.40 8.43
C GLY A 83 -0.74 33.00 6.97
N LEU A 84 0.43 32.46 6.61
CA LEU A 84 0.77 31.99 5.27
C LEU A 84 0.74 30.46 5.25
N VAL A 85 0.27 29.84 4.17
CA VAL A 85 0.33 28.39 3.98
C VAL A 85 0.98 28.03 2.66
N LEU A 86 1.83 27.01 2.69
CA LEU A 86 2.32 26.29 1.54
C LEU A 86 1.71 24.90 1.55
N VAL A 87 0.99 24.54 0.48
CA VAL A 87 0.45 23.20 0.27
C VAL A 87 1.12 22.60 -0.95
N ARG A 88 1.70 21.41 -0.81
CA ARG A 88 2.38 20.67 -1.88
C ARG A 88 1.79 19.29 -2.01
N MET A 89 1.31 18.94 -3.18
CA MET A 89 0.84 17.61 -3.53
C MET A 89 1.88 16.90 -4.39
N ASP A 90 2.26 15.68 -4.01
CA ASP A 90 3.13 14.80 -4.79
C ASP A 90 2.58 13.38 -4.72
N PHE A 91 2.16 12.83 -5.86
CA PHE A 91 1.62 11.46 -5.97
C PHE A 91 0.54 11.11 -4.91
N GLY A 92 -0.44 11.99 -4.70
CA GLY A 92 -1.55 11.76 -3.77
C GLY A 92 -1.21 12.02 -2.28
N THR A 93 0.02 12.43 -1.99
CA THR A 93 0.42 12.94 -0.66
C THR A 93 0.41 14.46 -0.68
N VAL A 94 -0.31 15.07 0.25
CA VAL A 94 -0.36 16.52 0.48
C VAL A 94 0.46 16.86 1.73
N ARG A 95 1.48 17.70 1.57
CA ARG A 95 2.23 18.34 2.66
C ARG A 95 1.75 19.76 2.85
N ILE A 96 1.54 20.15 4.10
CA ILE A 96 1.00 21.44 4.50
C ILE A 96 2.00 22.06 5.46
N ASP A 97 2.54 23.21 5.09
CA ASP A 97 3.47 24.02 5.86
C ASP A 97 2.76 25.35 6.15
N ALA A 98 2.30 25.58 7.39
CA ALA A 98 1.58 26.80 7.77
C ALA A 98 2.43 27.64 8.72
N ALA A 99 2.65 28.92 8.36
CA ALA A 99 3.43 29.87 9.11
C ALA A 99 2.58 31.00 9.68
N SER A 100 2.88 31.42 10.91
CA SER A 100 2.23 32.55 11.58
C SER A 100 3.20 33.27 12.50
N SER A 101 2.82 34.46 12.98
CA SER A 101 3.55 35.22 13.99
C SER A 101 3.45 34.59 15.40
N HIS A 102 2.49 33.69 15.61
CA HIS A 102 2.27 32.99 16.88
C HIS A 102 1.98 31.50 16.66
N GLN A 103 2.38 30.66 17.62
CA GLN A 103 2.21 29.20 17.53
C GLN A 103 0.75 28.76 17.32
N HIS A 104 -0.20 29.43 17.98
CA HIS A 104 -1.63 29.11 17.84
C HIS A 104 -2.17 29.43 16.44
N GLY A 105 -1.73 30.54 15.83
CA GLY A 105 -2.13 30.88 14.46
C GLY A 105 -1.63 29.86 13.45
N ALA A 106 -0.36 29.44 13.56
CA ALA A 106 0.20 28.40 12.70
C ALA A 106 -0.56 27.07 12.85
N ALA A 107 -1.01 26.76 14.06
CA ALA A 107 -1.86 25.62 14.35
C ALA A 107 -3.23 25.69 13.66
N LEU A 108 -3.95 26.80 13.83
CA LEU A 108 -5.26 27.02 13.23
C LEU A 108 -5.21 26.92 11.70
N VAL A 109 -4.24 27.59 11.06
CA VAL A 109 -4.09 27.59 9.60
C VAL A 109 -3.77 26.18 9.09
N CYS A 110 -2.85 25.47 9.76
CA CYS A 110 -2.47 24.12 9.38
C CYS A 110 -3.67 23.16 9.48
N ASP A 111 -4.39 23.18 10.60
CA ASP A 111 -5.51 22.27 10.84
C ASP A 111 -6.69 22.58 9.91
N ALA A 112 -7.01 23.85 9.64
CA ALA A 112 -8.06 24.27 8.73
C ALA A 112 -7.83 23.78 7.29
N VAL A 113 -6.58 23.81 6.82
CA VAL A 113 -6.21 23.30 5.49
C VAL A 113 -6.20 21.77 5.51
N ALA A 114 -5.65 21.15 6.56
CA ALA A 114 -5.52 19.70 6.66
C ALA A 114 -6.87 18.98 6.78
N ASP A 115 -7.90 19.63 7.34
CA ASP A 115 -9.26 19.08 7.45
C ASP A 115 -9.98 18.94 6.10
N ARG A 116 -9.54 19.66 5.07
CA ARG A 116 -10.08 19.51 3.70
C ARG A 116 -9.66 18.21 3.04
N PHE A 117 -8.56 17.64 3.50
CA PHE A 117 -7.94 16.44 2.96
C PHE A 117 -8.20 15.22 3.85
N ARG A 118 -9.33 15.21 4.56
CA ARG A 118 -9.80 14.02 5.25
C ARG A 118 -10.08 12.95 4.19
N PRO A 119 -9.44 11.78 4.23
CA PRO A 119 -9.69 10.73 3.23
C PRO A 119 -11.18 10.41 3.21
N GLN A 120 -11.81 10.46 2.03
CA GLN A 120 -13.05 9.72 1.83
C GLN A 120 -12.66 8.25 1.89
N ARG A 121 -12.74 7.65 3.09
CA ARG A 121 -12.47 6.23 3.28
C ARG A 121 -13.40 5.45 2.36
N GLN A 122 -12.89 5.01 1.21
CA GLN A 122 -13.50 3.91 0.48
C GLN A 122 -13.16 2.68 1.31
N PRO A 123 -14.12 2.10 2.04
CA PRO A 123 -13.79 1.13 3.07
C PRO A 123 -12.99 -0.03 2.48
N ASP A 124 -13.25 -0.40 1.22
CA ASP A 124 -12.71 -1.60 0.58
C ASP A 124 -11.59 -1.31 -0.41
N VAL A 125 -10.91 -0.16 -0.32
CA VAL A 125 -9.76 0.15 -1.16
C VAL A 125 -8.53 0.44 -0.30
N VAL A 126 -7.41 -0.18 -0.67
CA VAL A 126 -6.12 -0.01 0.00
C VAL A 126 -5.03 0.37 -0.98
N ASP A 127 -4.09 1.20 -0.51
CA ASP A 127 -2.90 1.57 -1.28
C ASP A 127 -1.82 0.49 -1.14
N VAL A 128 -1.19 0.17 -2.26
CA VAL A 128 -0.08 -0.79 -2.36
C VAL A 128 1.00 -0.23 -3.28
N ALA A 129 2.25 -0.59 -3.04
CA ALA A 129 3.33 -0.35 -3.99
C ALA A 129 3.46 -1.56 -4.93
N THR A 130 3.30 -1.37 -6.23
CA THR A 130 3.56 -2.45 -7.21
C THR A 130 4.94 -2.28 -7.82
N TRP A 131 5.71 -3.35 -7.84
CA TRP A 131 7.09 -3.39 -8.32
C TRP A 131 7.24 -4.27 -9.56
N TRP A 132 8.09 -3.86 -10.48
CA TRP A 132 8.48 -4.65 -11.66
C TRP A 132 9.87 -4.29 -12.19
N SER A 133 10.53 -5.21 -12.87
CA SER A 133 11.76 -4.95 -13.62
C SER A 133 11.47 -4.24 -14.94
N GLY A 134 12.14 -3.11 -15.20
CA GLY A 134 11.96 -2.30 -16.39
C GLY A 134 13.27 -1.93 -17.11
N ARG A 135 13.15 -1.23 -18.24
CA ARG A 135 14.30 -0.67 -18.96
C ARG A 135 14.93 0.45 -18.12
N GLY A 136 16.05 0.15 -17.46
CA GLY A 136 16.75 1.11 -16.60
C GLY A 136 16.78 0.76 -15.11
N GLY A 137 16.34 -0.46 -14.72
CA GLY A 137 16.35 -0.93 -13.34
C GLY A 137 14.96 -1.27 -12.85
N TYR A 138 14.82 -1.48 -11.54
CA TYR A 138 13.54 -1.82 -10.92
C TYR A 138 12.67 -0.57 -10.84
N GLN A 139 11.40 -0.73 -11.20
CA GLN A 139 10.39 0.31 -11.23
C GLN A 139 9.36 0.03 -10.15
N PHE A 140 8.72 1.08 -9.66
CA PHE A 140 7.56 0.95 -8.79
C PHE A 140 6.50 2.00 -9.11
N ALA A 141 5.26 1.70 -8.78
CA ALA A 141 4.16 2.66 -8.81
C ALA A 141 3.15 2.38 -7.69
N PRO A 142 2.61 3.43 -7.03
CA PRO A 142 1.47 3.26 -6.15
C PRO A 142 0.26 2.80 -6.95
N ARG A 143 -0.47 1.83 -6.40
CA ARG A 143 -1.72 1.29 -6.94
C ARG A 143 -2.76 1.24 -5.83
N ARG A 144 -4.01 1.31 -6.24
CA ARG A 144 -5.17 1.08 -5.38
C ARG A 144 -5.81 -0.24 -5.77
N ILE A 145 -6.00 -1.13 -4.80
CA ILE A 145 -6.65 -2.42 -5.02
C ILE A 145 -7.91 -2.52 -4.17
N HIS A 146 -8.90 -3.25 -4.68
CA HIS A 146 -10.05 -3.62 -3.88
C HIS A 146 -9.66 -4.72 -2.89
N ALA A 147 -9.93 -4.50 -1.61
CA ALA A 147 -9.60 -5.39 -0.52
C ALA A 147 -10.79 -5.48 0.44
N PRO A 148 -11.53 -6.60 0.48
CA PRO A 148 -12.63 -6.78 1.44
C PRO A 148 -12.10 -6.99 2.86
N ARG A 149 -12.96 -6.83 3.88
CA ARG A 149 -12.60 -7.15 5.27
C ARG A 149 -12.52 -8.64 5.46
N TRP A 150 -11.68 -9.09 6.38
CA TRP A 150 -11.62 -10.51 6.73
C TRP A 150 -12.99 -11.05 7.14
N GLU A 151 -13.72 -10.33 7.99
CA GLU A 151 -15.07 -10.68 8.45
C GLU A 151 -16.08 -10.92 7.31
N THR A 152 -15.89 -10.25 6.16
CA THR A 152 -16.81 -10.40 5.01
C THR A 152 -16.51 -11.61 4.15
N ILE A 153 -15.27 -12.11 4.18
CA ILE A 153 -14.83 -13.24 3.35
C ILE A 153 -14.48 -14.48 4.16
N GLU A 154 -14.48 -14.43 5.50
CA GLU A 154 -14.00 -15.56 6.31
C GLU A 154 -14.79 -16.85 6.04
N ARG A 155 -16.09 -16.75 5.74
CA ARG A 155 -16.92 -17.91 5.37
C ARG A 155 -16.47 -18.56 4.06
N ASN A 156 -15.76 -17.85 3.19
CA ASN A 156 -15.29 -18.35 1.90
C ASN A 156 -14.09 -19.31 2.04
N TYR A 157 -13.78 -19.76 3.25
CA TYR A 157 -12.73 -20.71 3.53
C TYR A 157 -13.26 -21.84 4.44
N PRO A 158 -12.85 -23.10 4.19
CA PRO A 158 -13.14 -24.22 5.08
C PRO A 158 -12.69 -23.95 6.52
N SER A 159 -13.29 -24.66 7.46
CA SER A 159 -13.13 -24.42 8.90
C SER A 159 -11.67 -24.38 9.36
N ALA A 160 -10.84 -25.33 8.90
CA ALA A 160 -9.42 -25.42 9.22
C ALA A 160 -8.60 -24.27 8.62
N THR A 161 -8.77 -23.98 7.32
CA THR A 161 -8.12 -22.85 6.64
C THR A 161 -8.52 -21.52 7.28
N ARG A 162 -9.81 -21.33 7.55
CA ARG A 162 -10.36 -20.13 8.19
C ARG A 162 -9.75 -19.87 9.56
N ALA A 163 -9.55 -20.90 10.38
CA ALA A 163 -8.91 -20.77 11.69
C ALA A 163 -7.47 -20.25 11.57
N ARG A 164 -6.69 -20.81 10.64
CA ARG A 164 -5.30 -20.37 10.38
C ARG A 164 -5.23 -18.95 9.83
N LEU A 165 -6.09 -18.62 8.87
CA LEU A 165 -6.16 -17.26 8.34
C LEU A 165 -6.54 -16.26 9.43
N ARG A 166 -7.51 -16.57 10.30
CA ARG A 166 -7.90 -15.70 11.41
C ARG A 166 -6.72 -15.38 12.33
N GLU A 167 -5.87 -16.35 12.64
CA GLU A 167 -4.64 -16.13 13.42
C GLU A 167 -3.75 -15.07 12.74
N VAL A 168 -3.46 -15.25 11.44
CA VAL A 168 -2.60 -14.34 10.66
C VAL A 168 -3.21 -12.95 10.52
N MET A 169 -4.50 -12.85 10.17
CA MET A 169 -5.23 -11.59 10.01
C MET A 169 -5.25 -10.76 11.31
N SER A 170 -5.27 -11.43 12.47
CA SER A 170 -5.32 -10.77 13.78
C SER A 170 -3.97 -10.18 14.23
N LEU A 171 -2.87 -10.48 13.53
CA LEU A 171 -1.56 -9.96 13.89
C LEU A 171 -1.50 -8.43 13.77
N ARG A 172 -0.82 -7.79 14.72
CA ARG A 172 -0.61 -6.33 14.77
C ARG A 172 0.86 -5.95 14.64
N ARG A 173 1.76 -6.88 14.95
CA ARG A 173 3.20 -6.85 14.69
C ARG A 173 3.69 -8.30 14.69
N PRO A 174 4.76 -8.62 13.95
CA PRO A 174 5.38 -9.93 14.03
C PRO A 174 6.07 -10.10 15.40
N SER A 175 6.06 -11.32 15.91
CA SER A 175 6.81 -11.71 17.11
C SER A 175 8.31 -11.83 16.79
N GLU A 176 9.15 -12.13 17.78
CA GLU A 176 10.60 -12.36 17.59
C GLU A 176 10.94 -13.61 16.73
N GLY A 177 9.95 -14.25 16.09
CA GLY A 177 10.10 -15.41 15.22
C GLY A 177 10.04 -15.11 13.72
N GLY A 178 9.76 -16.13 12.91
CA GLY A 178 9.88 -16.14 11.44
C GLY A 178 9.29 -14.94 10.68
N ARG A 179 9.77 -14.73 9.44
CA ARG A 179 9.35 -13.62 8.57
C ARG A 179 8.64 -14.06 7.29
N LEU A 180 8.48 -15.37 7.09
CA LEU A 180 7.87 -15.93 5.89
C LEU A 180 6.44 -16.41 6.15
N ILE A 181 5.50 -15.96 5.34
CA ILE A 181 4.14 -16.48 5.25
C ILE A 181 4.05 -17.27 3.95
N LEU A 182 3.61 -18.52 4.04
CA LEU A 182 3.46 -19.40 2.89
C LEU A 182 2.02 -19.90 2.81
N TRP A 183 1.35 -19.57 1.71
CA TRP A 183 -0.01 -20.01 1.42
C TRP A 183 -0.02 -20.90 0.19
N HIS A 184 -0.57 -22.10 0.33
CA HIS A 184 -0.58 -23.09 -0.75
C HIS A 184 -1.97 -23.72 -0.90
N GLY A 185 -2.27 -24.30 -2.06
CA GLY A 185 -3.52 -24.99 -2.33
C GLY A 185 -3.97 -24.82 -3.77
N GLU A 186 -4.94 -25.60 -4.24
CA GLU A 186 -5.33 -25.62 -5.65
C GLU A 186 -5.81 -24.25 -6.19
N PRO A 187 -5.77 -24.02 -7.52
CA PRO A 187 -6.42 -22.87 -8.13
C PRO A 187 -7.91 -22.76 -7.75
N GLY A 188 -8.42 -21.54 -7.63
CA GLY A 188 -9.85 -21.32 -7.31
C GLY A 188 -10.21 -21.45 -5.82
N THR A 189 -9.24 -21.66 -4.92
CA THR A 189 -9.46 -21.72 -3.45
C THR A 189 -9.44 -20.36 -2.75
N GLY A 190 -9.21 -19.26 -3.48
CA GLY A 190 -9.35 -17.88 -2.96
C GLY A 190 -8.09 -17.27 -2.33
N LYS A 191 -6.89 -17.77 -2.65
CA LYS A 191 -5.59 -17.23 -2.17
C LYS A 191 -5.44 -15.73 -2.41
N SER A 192 -5.57 -15.26 -3.64
CA SER A 192 -5.45 -13.82 -3.98
C SER A 192 -6.46 -12.94 -3.25
N ARG A 193 -7.68 -13.45 -3.02
CA ARG A 193 -8.71 -12.73 -2.25
C ARG A 193 -8.33 -12.63 -0.77
N ALA A 194 -7.73 -13.67 -0.21
CA ALA A 194 -7.16 -13.62 1.15
C ALA A 194 -5.98 -12.64 1.22
N VAL A 195 -5.15 -12.55 0.18
CA VAL A 195 -4.00 -11.61 0.15
C VAL A 195 -4.50 -10.18 0.23
N ALA A 196 -5.48 -9.83 -0.60
CA ALA A 196 -6.09 -8.51 -0.57
C ALA A 196 -6.67 -8.19 0.82
N SER A 197 -7.38 -9.13 1.44
CA SER A 197 -7.91 -8.96 2.80
C SER A 197 -6.80 -8.78 3.84
N LEU A 198 -5.70 -9.53 3.75
CA LEU A 198 -4.57 -9.41 4.68
C LEU A 198 -3.92 -8.03 4.59
N ILE A 199 -3.68 -7.54 3.38
CA ILE A 199 -3.13 -6.21 3.14
C ILE A 199 -3.99 -5.15 3.85
N ARG A 200 -5.32 -5.30 3.79
CA ARG A 200 -6.25 -4.41 4.49
C ARG A 200 -6.17 -4.54 6.01
N GLU A 201 -6.24 -5.74 6.55
CA GLU A 201 -6.19 -5.96 8.01
C GLU A 201 -4.88 -5.45 8.63
N TRP A 202 -3.80 -5.40 7.84
CA TRP A 202 -2.48 -4.95 8.29
C TRP A 202 -2.15 -3.50 7.92
N ASN A 203 -3.03 -2.80 7.22
CA ASN A 203 -2.76 -1.47 6.65
C ASN A 203 -2.42 -0.39 7.70
N ASP A 204 -2.75 -0.58 8.97
CA ASP A 204 -2.40 0.38 10.03
C ASP A 204 -0.93 0.30 10.45
N TRP A 205 -0.26 -0.84 10.23
CA TRP A 205 1.10 -1.10 10.74
C TRP A 205 2.08 -1.66 9.71
N CYS A 206 1.59 -2.14 8.57
CA CYS A 206 2.37 -2.78 7.52
C CYS A 206 2.02 -2.17 6.15
N GLU A 207 3.01 -1.78 5.37
CA GLU A 207 2.85 -1.33 3.98
C GLU A 207 3.04 -2.52 3.03
N ALA A 208 2.15 -2.70 2.06
CA ALA A 208 2.20 -3.83 1.14
C ALA A 208 2.91 -3.48 -0.17
N HIS A 209 3.85 -4.34 -0.55
CA HIS A 209 4.66 -4.28 -1.76
C HIS A 209 4.35 -5.51 -2.63
N ILE A 210 3.58 -5.34 -3.69
CA ILE A 210 3.22 -6.41 -4.63
C ILE A 210 4.27 -6.48 -5.72
N VAL A 211 4.82 -7.67 -5.94
CA VAL A 211 5.80 -7.94 -6.98
C VAL A 211 5.09 -8.54 -8.19
N ALA A 212 5.13 -7.83 -9.32
CA ALA A 212 4.48 -8.27 -10.56
C ALA A 212 5.32 -9.33 -11.32
N ASP A 213 6.61 -9.42 -11.03
CA ASP A 213 7.56 -10.33 -11.65
C ASP A 213 8.42 -11.08 -10.61
N PRO A 214 7.81 -12.00 -9.82
CA PRO A 214 8.51 -12.78 -8.80
C PRO A 214 9.79 -13.44 -9.31
N ASP A 215 9.76 -13.93 -10.55
CA ASP A 215 10.90 -14.50 -11.28
C ASP A 215 12.15 -13.62 -11.23
N ARG A 216 11.95 -12.33 -11.54
CA ARG A 216 13.03 -11.34 -11.61
C ARG A 216 13.49 -10.95 -10.22
N LEU A 217 12.56 -10.81 -9.28
CA LEU A 217 12.86 -10.52 -7.88
C LEU A 217 13.81 -11.57 -7.29
N PHE A 218 13.51 -12.86 -7.46
CA PHE A 218 14.31 -13.91 -6.86
C PHE A 218 15.64 -14.14 -7.59
N ALA A 219 15.71 -13.84 -8.89
CA ALA A 219 16.92 -13.96 -9.67
C ALA A 219 17.96 -12.86 -9.34
N ASP A 220 17.53 -11.68 -8.90
CA ASP A 220 18.39 -10.50 -8.79
C ASP A 220 18.49 -9.95 -7.35
N PRO A 221 19.66 -10.07 -6.69
CA PRO A 221 19.89 -9.53 -5.35
C PRO A 221 19.67 -8.01 -5.25
N GLY A 222 19.95 -7.26 -6.33
CA GLY A 222 19.75 -5.80 -6.34
C GLY A 222 18.29 -5.44 -6.17
N TYR A 223 17.39 -6.25 -6.74
CA TYR A 223 15.95 -6.03 -6.66
C TYR A 223 15.46 -6.21 -5.21
N LEU A 224 15.90 -7.27 -4.53
CA LEU A 224 15.56 -7.51 -3.12
C LEU A 224 16.07 -6.38 -2.21
N ILE A 225 17.28 -5.86 -2.46
CA ILE A 225 17.84 -4.75 -1.70
C ILE A 225 17.03 -3.48 -1.92
N ASP A 226 16.69 -3.12 -3.15
CA ASP A 226 15.92 -1.92 -3.44
C ASP A 226 14.50 -2.00 -2.87
N LEU A 227 13.87 -3.17 -2.96
CA LEU A 227 12.51 -3.37 -2.46
C LEU A 227 12.45 -3.34 -0.91
N THR A 228 13.46 -3.87 -0.24
CA THR A 228 13.56 -3.78 1.23
C THR A 228 14.06 -2.41 1.71
N SER A 229 14.87 -1.71 0.91
CA SER A 229 15.38 -0.38 1.23
C SER A 229 14.27 0.67 1.30
N TRP A 230 14.35 1.56 2.28
CA TRP A 230 13.50 2.75 2.36
C TRP A 230 14.04 3.91 1.50
N ALA A 231 15.23 3.77 0.92
CA ALA A 231 15.83 4.79 0.05
C ALA A 231 15.15 4.84 -1.34
N HIS A 232 14.58 3.72 -1.78
CA HIS A 232 13.96 3.55 -3.09
C HIS A 232 12.52 3.07 -2.88
N GLY A 233 11.57 4.00 -2.94
CA GLY A 233 10.16 3.75 -2.67
C GLY A 233 9.41 5.07 -2.53
N PRO A 234 8.08 5.06 -2.56
CA PRO A 234 7.34 6.27 -2.24
C PRO A 234 7.69 6.63 -0.79
N ARG A 235 8.14 7.88 -0.52
CA ARG A 235 8.34 8.39 0.85
C ARG A 235 6.97 8.64 1.51
N VAL A 236 6.14 7.60 1.54
CA VAL A 236 4.76 7.62 1.99
C VAL A 236 4.76 6.93 3.34
N GLY A 237 4.85 7.74 4.39
CA GLY A 237 4.65 7.26 5.75
C GLY A 237 5.89 7.27 6.63
N ASP A 238 5.62 6.92 7.88
CA ASP A 238 6.61 6.77 8.94
C ASP A 238 7.50 5.55 8.65
N HIS A 239 8.82 5.75 8.63
CA HIS A 239 9.82 4.69 8.44
C HIS A 239 9.77 3.61 9.57
N SER A 240 8.87 3.76 10.55
CA SER A 240 8.58 2.79 11.60
C SER A 240 7.65 1.64 11.18
N ARG A 241 6.96 1.74 10.04
CA ARG A 241 6.04 0.69 9.57
C ARG A 241 6.80 -0.53 9.02
N TRP A 242 6.17 -1.69 9.11
CA TRP A 242 6.69 -2.91 8.49
C TRP A 242 6.40 -2.93 6.98
N LYS A 243 7.16 -3.68 6.20
CA LYS A 243 6.88 -3.97 4.79
C LYS A 243 6.42 -5.41 4.61
N LEU A 244 5.31 -5.63 3.92
CA LEU A 244 4.85 -6.93 3.46
C LEU A 244 5.16 -7.07 1.97
N ILE A 245 6.14 -7.89 1.63
CA ILE A 245 6.47 -8.24 0.24
C ILE A 245 5.55 -9.38 -0.17
N VAL A 246 4.74 -9.16 -1.19
CA VAL A 246 3.80 -10.15 -1.73
C VAL A 246 4.30 -10.60 -3.09
N ALA A 247 4.61 -11.90 -3.20
CA ALA A 247 4.83 -12.58 -4.46
C ALA A 247 3.74 -13.65 -4.63
N GLU A 248 2.77 -13.34 -5.47
CA GLU A 248 1.75 -14.32 -5.84
C GLU A 248 2.31 -15.32 -6.87
N ASP A 249 1.69 -16.49 -6.98
CA ASP A 249 2.01 -17.53 -7.98
C ASP A 249 3.49 -17.91 -8.08
N ALA A 250 4.12 -18.20 -6.92
CA ALA A 250 5.55 -18.51 -6.82
C ALA A 250 5.90 -19.99 -7.13
N ASP A 251 5.07 -20.67 -7.91
CA ASP A 251 5.09 -22.13 -8.16
C ASP A 251 6.47 -22.62 -8.63
N ASP A 252 7.07 -21.90 -9.59
CA ASP A 252 8.35 -22.26 -10.22
C ASP A 252 9.58 -22.15 -9.28
N TYR A 253 9.45 -21.53 -8.10
CA TYR A 253 10.58 -21.23 -7.20
C TYR A 253 10.53 -22.00 -5.88
N LEU A 254 9.38 -22.55 -5.53
CA LEU A 254 9.18 -23.25 -4.26
C LEU A 254 9.59 -24.71 -4.32
N ARG A 255 9.78 -25.26 -5.53
CA ARG A 255 10.18 -26.65 -5.78
C ARG A 255 11.66 -26.90 -5.45
N PRO A 256 12.05 -28.06 -4.88
CA PRO A 256 13.44 -28.40 -4.60
C PRO A 256 14.37 -28.30 -5.84
N GLU A 257 13.85 -28.63 -7.02
CA GLU A 257 14.58 -28.60 -8.30
C GLU A 257 14.94 -27.17 -8.72
N ALA A 258 14.17 -26.17 -8.29
CA ALA A 258 14.44 -24.76 -8.55
C ALA A 258 15.76 -24.29 -7.90
N ARG A 259 16.30 -25.03 -6.93
CA ARG A 259 17.66 -24.75 -6.42
C ARG A 259 18.74 -24.89 -7.49
N GLN A 260 18.55 -25.80 -8.46
CA GLN A 260 19.54 -26.09 -9.51
C GLN A 260 19.42 -25.11 -10.69
N THR A 261 18.21 -24.69 -11.04
CA THR A 261 17.93 -23.77 -12.15
C THR A 261 17.92 -22.30 -11.76
N SER A 262 17.42 -21.96 -10.57
CA SER A 262 17.24 -20.57 -10.09
C SER A 262 18.42 -20.06 -9.24
N GLY A 263 19.53 -20.80 -9.21
CA GLY A 263 20.82 -20.36 -8.69
C GLY A 263 20.80 -19.88 -7.23
N GLY A 264 19.98 -20.50 -6.37
CA GLY A 264 19.89 -20.11 -4.95
C GLY A 264 19.01 -18.90 -4.65
N ALA A 265 18.14 -18.49 -5.59
CA ALA A 265 17.04 -17.52 -5.42
C ALA A 265 16.34 -17.61 -4.06
N MET A 266 15.87 -18.81 -3.73
CA MET A 266 15.19 -19.08 -2.46
C MET A 266 16.12 -18.94 -1.25
N GLY A 267 17.40 -19.34 -1.39
CA GLY A 267 18.40 -19.15 -0.33
C GLY A 267 18.67 -17.68 -0.03
N ARG A 268 18.62 -16.80 -1.04
CA ARG A 268 18.75 -15.34 -0.86
C ARG A 268 17.55 -14.74 -0.14
N LEU A 269 16.34 -15.14 -0.52
CA LEU A 269 15.12 -14.75 0.20
C LEU A 269 15.19 -15.19 1.67
N LEU A 270 15.60 -16.44 1.91
CA LEU A 270 15.75 -16.98 3.26
C LEU A 270 16.83 -16.24 4.07
N ASN A 271 17.95 -15.86 3.45
CA ASN A 271 18.97 -15.04 4.11
C ASN A 271 18.46 -13.63 4.44
N LEU A 272 17.54 -13.09 3.63
CA LEU A 272 16.88 -11.82 3.89
C LEU A 272 15.86 -11.93 5.02
N THR A 273 15.17 -13.07 5.16
CA THR A 273 14.18 -13.29 6.24
C THR A 273 14.81 -13.69 7.56
N ASP A 274 15.95 -14.39 7.53
CA ASP A 274 16.58 -14.99 8.71
C ASP A 274 17.85 -14.25 9.19
N GLY A 275 18.46 -13.44 8.32
CA GLY A 275 19.77 -12.81 8.58
C GLY A 275 19.68 -11.50 9.38
N ILE A 276 20.86 -10.98 9.77
CA ILE A 276 21.00 -9.67 10.44
C ILE A 276 20.30 -8.54 9.65
N LEU A 277 20.29 -8.64 8.32
CA LEU A 277 19.59 -7.70 7.43
C LEU A 277 18.06 -7.80 7.54
N GLY A 278 17.51 -9.00 7.78
CA GLY A 278 16.08 -9.20 8.02
C GLY A 278 15.61 -8.65 9.36
N GLN A 279 16.50 -8.61 10.36
CA GLN A 279 16.20 -8.02 11.66
C GLN A 279 16.13 -6.49 11.62
N THR A 280 16.85 -5.84 10.70
CA THR A 280 16.87 -4.38 10.56
C THR A 280 15.90 -3.84 9.52
N ALA A 281 15.42 -4.67 8.58
CA ALA A 281 14.59 -4.24 7.46
C ALA A 281 13.07 -4.12 7.76
N ASN A 282 12.61 -4.52 8.95
CA ASN A 282 11.18 -4.56 9.32
C ASN A 282 10.31 -5.17 8.20
N CYS A 283 10.72 -6.32 7.68
CA CYS A 283 10.13 -6.90 6.47
C CYS A 283 9.54 -8.30 6.71
N LEU A 284 8.39 -8.55 6.10
CA LEU A 284 7.70 -9.83 6.00
C LEU A 284 7.57 -10.20 4.52
N VAL A 285 7.64 -11.50 4.22
CA VAL A 285 7.44 -12.02 2.88
C VAL A 285 6.23 -12.94 2.88
N LEU A 286 5.29 -12.71 1.97
CA LEU A 286 4.17 -13.60 1.69
C LEU A 286 4.34 -14.20 0.30
N LEU A 287 4.37 -15.53 0.25
CA LEU A 287 4.40 -16.32 -0.97
C LEU A 287 3.09 -17.09 -1.10
N THR A 288 2.49 -17.07 -2.28
CA THR A 288 1.37 -17.97 -2.61
C THR A 288 1.79 -18.98 -3.66
N THR A 289 1.23 -20.19 -3.61
CA THR A 289 1.47 -21.23 -4.62
C THR A 289 0.26 -22.12 -4.85
N ASN A 290 0.17 -22.71 -6.04
CA ASN A 290 -0.80 -23.74 -6.36
C ASN A 290 -0.31 -25.16 -6.06
N GLU A 291 0.94 -25.31 -5.64
CA GLU A 291 1.58 -26.60 -5.38
C GLU A 291 1.14 -27.24 -4.06
N ASP A 292 1.23 -28.56 -4.00
CA ASP A 292 1.10 -29.32 -2.75
C ASP A 292 2.33 -29.05 -1.86
N LEU A 293 2.11 -29.00 -0.54
CA LEU A 293 3.16 -28.84 0.46
C LEU A 293 4.29 -29.88 0.32
N GLY A 294 3.97 -31.10 -0.11
CA GLY A 294 4.96 -32.16 -0.34
C GLY A 294 5.97 -31.83 -1.44
N LEU A 295 5.64 -30.89 -2.33
CA LEU A 295 6.49 -30.42 -3.43
C LEU A 295 7.25 -29.13 -3.07
N ILE A 296 7.03 -28.59 -1.87
CA ILE A 296 7.69 -27.36 -1.41
C ILE A 296 8.99 -27.71 -0.67
N ASP A 297 10.03 -26.92 -0.90
CA ASP A 297 11.32 -27.04 -0.24
C ASP A 297 11.18 -27.02 1.31
N PRO A 298 11.56 -28.11 2.02
CA PRO A 298 11.46 -28.19 3.47
C PRO A 298 12.27 -27.13 4.22
N ALA A 299 13.21 -26.44 3.57
CA ALA A 299 13.95 -25.33 4.18
C ALA A 299 13.06 -24.11 4.48
N LEU A 300 11.92 -23.96 3.80
CA LEU A 300 10.96 -22.87 3.99
C LEU A 300 10.02 -23.11 5.18
N THR A 301 9.76 -24.38 5.50
CA THR A 301 8.82 -24.79 6.55
C THR A 301 9.50 -25.09 7.88
N ARG A 302 10.82 -24.86 8.00
CA ARG A 302 11.56 -25.10 9.24
C ARG A 302 11.07 -24.17 10.37
N PRO A 303 10.98 -24.69 11.61
CA PRO A 303 10.70 -23.86 12.78
C PRO A 303 11.67 -22.67 12.87
N GLY A 304 11.12 -21.48 13.17
CA GLY A 304 11.89 -20.24 13.28
C GLY A 304 11.93 -19.36 12.03
N ARG A 305 11.57 -19.88 10.85
CA ARG A 305 11.57 -19.14 9.57
C ARG A 305 10.18 -18.76 9.10
N CYS A 306 9.28 -19.74 9.19
CA CYS A 306 7.90 -19.60 8.80
C CYS A 306 7.10 -18.97 9.95
N LEU A 307 6.54 -17.79 9.70
CA LEU A 307 5.57 -17.13 10.56
C LEU A 307 4.23 -17.84 10.50
N ALA A 308 3.79 -18.21 9.30
CA ALA A 308 2.56 -18.94 9.09
C ALA A 308 2.63 -19.78 7.82
N LEU A 309 2.20 -21.04 7.94
CA LEU A 309 1.95 -21.95 6.83
C LEU A 309 0.45 -22.23 6.79
N THR A 310 -0.20 -21.98 5.67
CA THR A 310 -1.64 -22.17 5.54
C THR A 310 -2.00 -22.87 4.24
N GLU A 311 -2.67 -24.02 4.39
CA GLU A 311 -3.29 -24.74 3.29
C GLU A 311 -4.67 -24.14 3.01
N PHE A 312 -4.93 -23.84 1.73
CA PHE A 312 -6.20 -23.46 1.18
C PHE A 312 -6.86 -24.70 0.62
N SER A 313 -7.63 -25.38 1.46
CA SER A 313 -8.26 -26.66 1.11
C SER A 313 -9.56 -26.47 0.33
N ARG A 314 -10.03 -27.56 -0.28
CA ARG A 314 -11.38 -27.67 -0.82
C ARG A 314 -12.39 -27.74 0.33
N PHE A 315 -13.62 -27.30 0.08
CA PHE A 315 -14.75 -27.51 0.97
C PHE A 315 -15.16 -28.98 0.96
N THR A 316 -15.41 -29.53 2.13
CA THR A 316 -16.19 -30.76 2.27
C THR A 316 -17.63 -30.52 1.83
N ARG A 317 -18.40 -31.59 1.60
CA ARG A 317 -19.82 -31.47 1.24
C ARG A 317 -20.60 -30.76 2.34
N GLU A 318 -20.30 -31.08 3.60
CA GLU A 318 -20.92 -30.49 4.78
C GLU A 318 -20.64 -28.98 4.86
N GLU A 319 -19.38 -28.58 4.72
CA GLU A 319 -19.01 -27.15 4.73
C GLU A 319 -19.58 -26.40 3.51
N ALA A 320 -19.64 -27.03 2.34
CA ALA A 320 -20.25 -26.43 1.16
C ALA A 320 -21.76 -26.21 1.35
N LEU A 321 -22.46 -27.15 1.99
CA LEU A 321 -23.88 -27.01 2.33
C LEU A 321 -24.12 -25.93 3.38
N GLU A 322 -23.23 -25.78 4.36
CA GLU A 322 -23.28 -24.69 5.35
C GLU A 322 -23.08 -23.32 4.69
N TRP A 323 -22.25 -23.25 3.65
CA TRP A 323 -21.97 -22.01 2.93
C TRP A 323 -23.08 -21.58 1.97
N LEU A 324 -23.71 -22.54 1.29
CA LEU A 324 -24.74 -22.29 0.28
C LEU A 324 -26.06 -21.79 0.91
N PRO A 325 -26.90 -21.07 0.14
CA PRO A 325 -28.24 -20.72 0.59
C PRO A 325 -29.06 -21.94 1.03
N GLU A 326 -29.92 -21.76 2.03
CA GLU A 326 -30.80 -22.84 2.52
C GLU A 326 -31.61 -23.46 1.37
N GLY A 327 -31.67 -24.79 1.32
CA GLY A 327 -32.37 -25.54 0.28
C GLY A 327 -31.58 -25.78 -1.02
N SER A 328 -30.35 -25.27 -1.11
CA SER A 328 -29.44 -25.56 -2.24
C SER A 328 -29.14 -27.05 -2.38
N ARG A 329 -29.06 -27.53 -3.63
CA ARG A 329 -28.47 -28.85 -3.90
C ARG A 329 -26.95 -28.76 -3.75
N GLY A 330 -26.42 -29.34 -2.68
CA GLY A 330 -24.98 -29.38 -2.45
C GLY A 330 -24.21 -30.18 -3.51
N PRO A 331 -22.88 -30.00 -3.59
CA PRO A 331 -22.04 -30.68 -4.57
C PRO A 331 -21.95 -32.19 -4.32
N GLY A 332 -21.59 -32.94 -5.36
CA GLY A 332 -21.41 -34.39 -5.29
C GLY A 332 -20.13 -34.86 -4.58
N GLY A 333 -19.23 -33.93 -4.24
CA GLY A 333 -17.94 -34.20 -3.60
C GLY A 333 -17.32 -32.90 -3.06
N THR A 334 -16.02 -32.92 -2.82
CA THR A 334 -15.28 -31.73 -2.40
C THR A 334 -15.19 -30.71 -3.52
N VAL A 335 -15.33 -29.43 -3.20
CA VAL A 335 -15.31 -28.34 -4.20
C VAL A 335 -14.40 -27.19 -3.77
N THR A 336 -13.81 -26.52 -4.76
CA THR A 336 -13.10 -25.25 -4.55
C THR A 336 -14.10 -24.13 -4.28
N LEU A 337 -13.61 -22.99 -3.78
CA LEU A 337 -14.43 -21.80 -3.61
C LEU A 337 -15.00 -21.31 -4.95
N ALA A 338 -14.21 -21.37 -6.02
CA ALA A 338 -14.66 -20.98 -7.36
C ALA A 338 -15.85 -21.84 -7.84
N GLU A 339 -15.74 -23.16 -7.73
CA GLU A 339 -16.84 -24.10 -8.03
C GLU A 339 -18.08 -23.80 -7.14
N LEU A 340 -17.87 -23.45 -5.88
CA LEU A 340 -18.95 -23.12 -4.95
C LEU A 340 -19.71 -21.83 -5.35
N PHE A 341 -19.00 -20.83 -5.87
CA PHE A 341 -19.63 -19.63 -6.44
C PHE A 341 -20.49 -19.95 -7.67
N GLU A 342 -20.02 -20.85 -8.54
CA GLU A 342 -20.80 -21.33 -9.69
C GLU A 342 -22.07 -22.08 -9.27
N HIS A 343 -22.03 -22.80 -8.16
CA HIS A 343 -23.18 -23.56 -7.62
C HIS A 343 -24.33 -22.71 -7.06
N GLY A 344 -24.15 -21.39 -6.88
CA GLY A 344 -25.23 -20.50 -6.40
C GLY A 344 -24.80 -19.36 -5.48
N GLY A 345 -23.50 -19.09 -5.37
CA GLY A 345 -22.96 -18.06 -4.49
C GLY A 345 -23.11 -16.62 -5.00
N GLY A 346 -23.25 -16.44 -6.31
CA GLY A 346 -23.21 -15.13 -6.97
C GLY A 346 -21.81 -14.51 -6.97
N TYR A 347 -21.36 -13.96 -8.10
CA TYR A 347 -20.12 -13.16 -8.13
C TYR A 347 -20.38 -11.85 -7.37
N LEU A 348 -19.77 -11.69 -6.18
CA LEU A 348 -19.66 -10.41 -5.46
C LEU A 348 -18.32 -9.73 -5.73
#